data_AF-A0A7N2MW06-F1
#
_entry.id   AF-A0A7N2MW06-F1
#
_cell.length_a   1.000
_cell.length_b   1.000
_cell.length_c   1.000
_cell.angle_alpha   90.00
_cell.angle_beta   90.00
_cell.angle_gamma   90.00
#
_symmetry.space_group_name_H-M   'P 1'
#
loop_
_entity.id
_entity.type
_entity.pdbx_description
1 polymer ?
#
loop_
_entity_poly.entity_id
_entity_poly.type
_entity_poly.pdbx_seq_one_letter_code
_entity_poly.pdbx_strand_id
1 'polypeptide(L)'
;MGEVSWPTPEELNAIRKIVSEMSGRGVEEVQIAISPYRICPLGAHIDHQGGAVLAMTIDKGILLGFVPSGDTQFHPSSRTALFVSKENLVLAEVCESGLVISVL
;
A
#
# COMPACT_ATOMS: atom_id res chain seq x y z
N MET A 1 14.66 23.64 6.32
CA MET A 1 13.47 23.15 5.59
C MET A 1 12.95 21.98 6.39
N GLY A 2 11.71 22.07 6.92
CA GLY A 2 11.15 21.00 7.74
C GLY A 2 10.99 19.73 6.89
N GLU A 3 11.55 18.63 7.35
CA GLU A 3 11.36 17.31 6.73
C GLU A 3 9.86 16.98 6.78
N VAL A 4 9.25 16.87 5.60
CA VAL A 4 7.88 16.36 5.50
C VAL A 4 7.98 14.85 5.55
N SER A 5 7.67 14.27 6.71
CA SER A 5 7.64 12.82 6.91
C SER A 5 6.51 12.20 6.09
N TRP A 6 6.81 11.16 5.30
CA TRP A 6 5.82 10.41 4.52
C TRP A 6 5.37 9.16 5.29
N PRO A 7 4.10 8.74 5.17
CA PRO A 7 3.00 9.43 4.48
C PRO A 7 2.43 10.59 5.29
N THR A 8 1.92 11.58 4.56
CA THR A 8 1.30 12.77 5.16
C THR A 8 -0.06 12.42 5.76
N PRO A 9 -0.51 13.13 6.82
CA PRO A 9 -1.86 12.98 7.35
C PRO A 9 -2.95 13.16 6.29
N GLU A 10 -2.74 14.05 5.31
CA GLU A 10 -3.65 14.30 4.19
C GLU A 10 -3.80 13.05 3.29
N GLU A 11 -2.70 12.39 2.95
CA GLU A 11 -2.71 11.13 2.18
C GLU A 11 -3.46 10.02 2.93
N LEU A 12 -3.22 9.88 4.23
CA LEU A 12 -3.91 8.88 5.07
C LEU A 12 -5.41 9.16 5.16
N ASN A 13 -5.80 10.42 5.37
CA ASN A 13 -7.20 10.81 5.45
C ASN A 13 -7.94 10.62 4.12
N ALA A 14 -7.29 10.89 2.98
CA ALA A 14 -7.84 10.66 1.66
C ALA A 14 -8.15 9.17 1.44
N ILE A 15 -7.22 8.28 1.79
CA ILE A 15 -7.42 6.82 1.68
C ILE A 15 -8.58 6.36 2.56
N ARG A 16 -8.64 6.82 3.82
CA ARG A 16 -9.73 6.46 4.74
C ARG A 16 -11.09 6.85 4.18
N LYS A 17 -11.21 8.06 3.64
CA LYS A 17 -12.46 8.53 3.02
C LYS A 17 -12.87 7.66 1.84
N ILE A 18 -11.94 7.40 0.91
CA ILE A 18 -12.24 6.61 -0.29
C ILE A 18 -12.67 5.19 0.09
N VAL A 19 -11.94 4.52 0.99
CA VAL A 19 -12.26 3.15 1.41
C VAL A 19 -13.58 3.09 2.19
N SER A 20 -13.87 4.08 3.03
CA SER A 20 -15.15 4.20 3.72
C SER A 20 -16.32 4.30 2.73
N GLU A 21 -16.22 5.18 1.72
CA GLU A 21 -17.23 5.34 0.67
C GLU A 21 -17.43 4.05 -0.14
N MET A 22 -16.34 3.35 -0.47
CA MET A 22 -16.40 2.11 -1.27
C MET A 22 -16.93 0.91 -0.50
N SER A 23 -16.63 0.82 0.80
CA SER A 23 -17.07 -0.27 1.66
C SER A 23 -18.45 -0.04 2.29
N GLY A 24 -18.93 1.20 2.29
CA GLY A 24 -20.14 1.59 3.03
C GLY A 24 -19.97 1.52 4.55
N ARG A 25 -18.72 1.51 5.04
CA ARG A 25 -18.36 1.39 6.46
C ARG A 25 -17.82 2.71 7.01
N GLY A 26 -17.77 2.84 8.33
CA GLY A 26 -17.25 4.05 8.96
C GLY A 26 -15.78 4.32 8.65
N VAL A 27 -15.37 5.59 8.60
CA VAL A 27 -13.98 6.04 8.37
C VAL A 27 -13.05 5.52 9.48
N GLU A 28 -13.58 5.40 10.68
CA GLU A 28 -12.96 4.83 11.87
C GLU A 28 -12.69 3.33 11.78
N GLU A 29 -13.44 2.63 10.92
CA GLU A 29 -13.28 1.19 10.70
C GLU A 29 -12.19 0.87 9.66
N VAL A 30 -11.73 1.89 8.92
CA VAL A 30 -10.69 1.74 7.92
C VAL A 30 -9.33 1.58 8.59
N GLN A 31 -8.59 0.56 8.18
CA GLN A 31 -7.19 0.34 8.55
C GLN A 31 -6.29 0.63 7.34
N ILE A 32 -5.05 1.04 7.61
CA ILE A 32 -4.05 1.32 6.55
C ILE A 32 -2.80 0.52 6.84
N ALA A 33 -2.34 -0.24 5.84
CA ALA A 33 -1.01 -0.84 5.80
C ALA A 33 -0.08 0.03 4.95
N ILE A 34 1.14 0.24 5.44
CA ILE A 34 2.16 1.08 4.80
C ILE A 34 3.35 0.18 4.43
N SER A 35 3.74 0.18 3.15
CA SER A 35 4.89 -0.56 2.65
C SER A 35 5.87 0.40 1.96
N PRO A 36 6.91 0.89 2.66
CA PRO A 36 7.89 1.80 2.07
C PRO A 36 8.72 1.10 1.00
N TYR A 37 9.06 1.82 -0.06
CA TYR A 37 10.07 1.37 -1.02
C TYR A 37 11.44 1.30 -0.36
N ARG A 38 12.30 0.45 -0.91
CA ARG A 38 13.70 0.34 -0.49
C ARG A 38 14.64 0.68 -1.65
N ILE A 39 15.78 1.23 -1.30
CA ILE A 39 16.94 1.33 -2.19
C ILE A 39 18.09 0.51 -1.61
N CYS A 40 19.00 0.04 -2.47
CA CYS A 40 20.22 -0.65 -2.06
C CYS A 40 21.45 0.10 -2.57
N PRO A 41 21.99 1.07 -1.81
CA PRO A 41 23.17 1.82 -2.25
C PRO A 41 24.43 0.95 -2.42
N LEU A 42 24.51 -0.20 -1.71
CA LEU A 42 25.64 -1.12 -1.79
C LEU A 42 25.15 -2.58 -1.84
N GLY A 43 25.85 -3.41 -2.63
CA GLY A 43 25.54 -4.84 -2.75
C GLY A 43 24.49 -5.16 -3.81
N ALA A 44 24.60 -4.57 -5.00
CA ALA A 44 23.74 -4.95 -6.12
C ALA A 44 24.06 -6.38 -6.60
N HIS A 45 23.02 -7.16 -6.91
CA HIS A 45 23.11 -8.52 -7.49
C HIS A 45 23.81 -9.60 -6.65
N ILE A 46 24.08 -9.36 -5.37
CA ILE A 46 24.68 -10.38 -4.48
C ILE A 46 23.66 -11.00 -3.53
N ASP A 47 22.45 -10.44 -3.45
CA ASP A 47 21.35 -10.92 -2.61
C ASP A 47 20.94 -12.35 -2.96
N HIS A 48 20.86 -12.68 -4.25
CA HIS A 48 20.56 -14.05 -4.71
C HIS A 48 21.76 -15.02 -4.60
N GLN A 49 22.92 -14.54 -4.18
CA GLN A 49 24.11 -15.34 -3.90
C GLN A 49 24.37 -15.49 -2.39
N GLY A 50 23.46 -15.01 -1.55
CA GLY A 50 23.61 -15.01 -0.08
C GLY A 50 24.54 -13.90 0.45
N GLY A 51 24.89 -12.93 -0.39
CA GLY A 51 25.67 -11.75 0.01
C GLY A 51 24.83 -10.75 0.82
N ALA A 52 25.48 -10.03 1.72
CA ALA A 52 24.84 -8.97 2.49
C ALA A 52 24.66 -7.71 1.63
N VAL A 53 23.46 -7.13 1.64
CA VAL A 53 23.14 -5.86 0.96
C VAL A 53 22.95 -4.75 1.98
N LEU A 54 23.36 -3.53 1.63
CA LEU A 54 23.02 -2.35 2.43
C LEU A 54 21.74 -1.76 1.84
N ALA A 55 20.62 -1.95 2.53
CA ALA A 55 19.32 -1.43 2.13
C ALA A 55 18.80 -0.38 3.11
N MET A 56 18.06 0.59 2.60
CA MET A 56 17.29 1.54 3.42
C MET A 56 15.93 1.80 2.80
N THR A 57 14.94 2.10 3.63
CA THR A 57 13.64 2.58 3.18
C THR A 57 13.71 4.05 2.77
N ILE A 58 12.84 4.46 1.87
CA ILE A 58 12.67 5.86 1.47
C ILE A 58 11.27 6.37 1.84
N ASP A 59 11.10 7.69 1.85
CA ASP A 59 9.84 8.38 2.15
C ASP A 59 8.83 8.33 0.98
N LYS A 60 8.71 7.15 0.38
CA LYS A 60 7.79 6.77 -0.69
C LYS A 60 7.47 5.29 -0.58
N GLY A 61 6.30 4.88 -1.03
CA GLY A 61 5.89 3.50 -0.99
C GLY A 61 4.43 3.31 -1.36
N ILE A 62 3.89 2.19 -0.92
CA ILE A 62 2.49 1.81 -1.13
C ILE A 62 1.71 2.05 0.16
N LEU A 63 0.55 2.67 0.02
CA LEU A 63 -0.47 2.77 1.07
C LEU A 63 -1.68 1.92 0.66
N LEU A 64 -2.08 0.98 1.51
CA LEU A 64 -3.22 0.10 1.29
C LEU A 64 -4.27 0.34 2.38
N GLY A 65 -5.43 0.86 1.99
CA GLY A 65 -6.58 0.98 2.89
C GLY A 65 -7.56 -0.19 2.77
N PHE A 66 -8.07 -0.68 3.89
CA PHE A 66 -9.00 -1.81 3.95
C PHE A 66 -9.90 -1.75 5.18
N VAL A 67 -11.00 -2.52 5.18
CA VAL A 67 -11.83 -2.75 6.37
C VAL A 67 -11.80 -4.24 6.69
N PRO A 68 -11.41 -4.65 7.91
CA PRO A 68 -11.40 -6.06 8.28
C PRO A 68 -12.82 -6.65 8.31
N SER A 69 -13.00 -7.79 7.66
CA SER A 69 -14.28 -8.49 7.53
C SER A 69 -14.66 -9.32 8.78
N GLY A 70 -13.67 -9.76 9.56
CA GLY A 70 -13.87 -10.60 10.75
C GLY A 70 -13.89 -12.11 10.45
N ASP A 71 -13.88 -12.50 9.17
CA ASP A 71 -13.69 -13.87 8.71
C ASP A 71 -12.38 -14.02 7.92
N THR A 72 -12.01 -15.27 7.60
CA THR A 72 -10.79 -15.59 6.84
C THR A 72 -10.95 -15.43 5.33
N GLN A 73 -12.12 -14.99 4.88
CA GLN A 73 -12.40 -14.81 3.47
C GLN A 73 -12.01 -13.41 3.03
N PHE A 74 -11.25 -13.36 1.95
CA PHE A 74 -11.04 -12.12 1.23
C PHE A 74 -12.28 -11.87 0.38
N HIS A 75 -13.02 -10.81 0.71
CA HIS A 75 -14.16 -10.36 -0.08
C HIS A 75 -13.69 -9.28 -1.06
N PRO A 76 -13.39 -9.62 -2.32
CA PRO A 76 -13.26 -8.61 -3.35
C PRO A 76 -14.64 -7.98 -3.51
N SER A 77 -14.82 -6.75 -3.02
CA SER A 77 -15.93 -5.96 -3.54
C SER A 77 -15.60 -5.70 -5.01
N SER A 78 -16.59 -5.71 -5.91
CA SER A 78 -16.42 -5.34 -7.33
C SER A 78 -15.86 -3.92 -7.52
N ARG A 79 -15.49 -3.23 -6.44
CA ARG A 79 -14.90 -1.90 -6.40
C ARG A 79 -13.57 -1.81 -5.64
N THR A 80 -13.12 -2.77 -4.82
CA THR A 80 -12.06 -2.46 -3.81
C THR A 80 -10.71 -3.17 -3.98
N ALA A 81 -9.69 -2.41 -4.40
CA ALA A 81 -8.38 -2.27 -3.74
C ALA A 81 -7.68 -1.00 -4.27
N LEU A 82 -7.65 0.08 -3.46
CA LEU A 82 -7.01 1.33 -3.87
C LEU A 82 -5.53 1.34 -3.47
N PHE A 83 -4.65 1.38 -4.47
CA PHE A 83 -3.22 1.62 -4.27
C PHE A 83 -2.92 3.08 -4.63
N VAL A 84 -2.58 3.89 -3.63
CA VAL A 84 -2.14 5.27 -3.85
C VAL A 84 -0.62 5.29 -3.80
N SER A 85 0.03 5.47 -4.95
CA SER A 85 1.44 5.87 -5.01
C SER A 85 1.52 7.35 -5.33
N LYS A 86 2.50 8.05 -4.72
CA LYS A 86 2.68 9.52 -4.75
C LYS A 86 2.73 10.12 -6.17
N GLU A 87 3.01 9.29 -7.18
CA GLU A 87 3.22 9.70 -8.58
C GLU A 87 2.20 9.11 -9.55
N ASN A 88 1.35 8.16 -9.13
CA ASN A 88 0.26 7.58 -9.95
C ASN A 88 -0.81 6.94 -9.05
N LEU A 89 -2.09 7.26 -9.33
CA LEU A 89 -3.22 6.52 -8.78
C LEU A 89 -3.33 5.19 -9.54
N VAL A 90 -2.92 4.09 -8.91
CA VAL A 90 -3.11 2.75 -9.49
C VAL A 90 -4.37 2.16 -8.86
N LEU A 91 -5.47 2.20 -9.62
CA LEU A 91 -6.66 1.42 -9.29
C LEU A 91 -6.33 -0.04 -9.60
N ALA A 92 -6.13 -0.87 -8.59
CA ALA A 92 -6.03 -2.30 -8.79
C ALA A 92 -7.46 -2.88 -8.71
N GLU A 93 -7.99 -3.27 -9.86
CA GLU A 93 -9.22 -4.07 -9.93
C GLU A 93 -8.86 -5.53 -9.67
N VAL A 94 -9.40 -6.11 -8.59
CA VAL A 94 -9.25 -7.54 -8.31
C VAL A 94 -10.39 -8.28 -9.01
N CYS A 95 -10.09 -8.94 -10.13
CA CYS A 95 -11.04 -9.80 -10.82
C CYS A 95 -11.10 -11.18 -10.12
N GLU A 96 -12.28 -11.82 -10.11
CA GLU A 96 -12.71 -12.97 -9.28
C GLU A 96 -11.83 -14.25 -9.28
N SER A 97 -10.66 -14.27 -9.93
CA SER A 97 -9.84 -15.47 -10.12
C SER A 97 -8.46 -15.44 -9.45
N GLY A 98 -8.14 -14.42 -8.67
CA GLY A 98 -6.92 -14.40 -7.86
C GLY A 98 -6.32 -13.01 -7.74
N LEU A 99 -5.86 -12.68 -6.53
CA LEU A 99 -5.16 -11.44 -6.24
C LEU A 99 -3.73 -11.54 -6.79
N VAL A 100 -3.52 -11.07 -8.02
CA VAL A 100 -2.16 -10.81 -8.55
C VAL A 100 -1.87 -9.33 -8.35
N ILE A 101 -1.27 -8.98 -7.20
CA ILE A 101 -0.68 -7.65 -7.02
C ILE A 101 0.69 -7.68 -7.69
N SER A 102 0.76 -7.34 -8.97
CA SER A 102 2.02 -6.99 -9.60
C SER A 102 2.31 -5.53 -9.28
N VAL A 103 3.04 -5.30 -8.19
CA VAL A 103 3.78 -4.04 -8.01
C VAL A 103 4.96 -4.11 -8.98
N LEU A 104 4.93 -3.27 -10.02
CA LEU A 104 6.12 -3.01 -10.84
C LEU A 104 7.14 -2.21 -10.04
#